data_AF-A0AAX2LM32-F1
#
_entry.id   AF-A0AAX2LM32-F1
#
_cell.length_a   1.000
_cell.length_b   1.000
_cell.length_c   1.000
_cell.angle_alpha   90.00
_cell.angle_beta   90.00
_cell.angle_gamma   90.00
#
_symmetry.space_group_name_H-M   'P 1'
#
loop_
_entity.id
_entity.type
_entity.pdbx_description
1 polymer ?
#
loop_
_entity_poly.entity_id
_entity_poly.type
_entity_poly.pdbx_seq_one_letter_code
_entity_poly.pdbx_strand_id
1 'polypeptide(L)'
;MKKWFLFLVILLTGCAAKQIPYSPTDMVNTDVAVNVIEQVIMEQPIKFRPEGLIVTSSYIGLSEGQKAKVVAVGNYNEVSNLLISSSNIKLSDINSRYYFNSILALELYSKRDWFIIQLKNDEQRVVKRFYTRSLEKAQQFIDSINYMKIATKPFGVE
;
A
#
# COMPACT_ATOMS: atom_id res chain seq x y z
N MET A 1 -28.86 -0.35 40.12
CA MET A 1 -28.53 -1.15 38.92
C MET A 1 -28.45 -0.34 37.63
N LYS A 2 -29.35 0.62 37.35
CA LYS A 2 -29.34 1.44 36.11
C LYS A 2 -28.09 2.31 35.90
N LYS A 3 -27.46 2.79 36.98
CA LYS A 3 -26.22 3.62 36.93
C LYS A 3 -24.96 2.82 36.55
N TRP A 4 -24.92 1.51 36.82
CA TRP A 4 -23.78 0.65 36.46
C TRP A 4 -23.80 0.30 34.97
N PHE A 5 -25.00 0.12 34.41
CA PHE A 5 -25.17 -0.13 32.98
C PHE A 5 -24.70 1.05 32.11
N LEU A 6 -24.89 2.29 32.58
CA LEU A 6 -24.42 3.49 31.88
C LEU A 6 -22.88 3.58 31.81
N PHE A 7 -22.18 3.10 32.85
CA PHE A 7 -20.72 3.11 32.92
C PHE A 7 -20.10 2.05 31.98
N LEU A 8 -20.78 0.93 31.78
CA LEU A 8 -20.35 -0.14 30.87
C LEU A 8 -20.44 0.28 29.39
N VAL A 9 -21.45 1.06 29.02
CA VAL A 9 -21.66 1.54 27.64
C VAL A 9 -20.59 2.58 27.24
N ILE A 10 -20.11 3.40 28.18
CA ILE A 10 -19.05 4.40 27.92
C ILE A 10 -17.67 3.75 27.75
N LEU A 11 -17.43 2.60 28.40
CA LEU A 11 -16.18 1.83 28.23
C LEU A 11 -16.10 1.10 26.88
N LEU A 12 -17.23 0.87 26.21
CA LEU A 12 -17.31 0.13 24.94
C LEU A 12 -17.10 1.00 23.68
N THR A 13 -17.15 2.32 23.78
CA THR A 13 -16.93 3.22 22.62
C THR A 13 -15.46 3.52 22.34
N GLY A 14 -14.54 2.93 23.13
CA GLY A 14 -13.10 3.14 22.99
C GLY A 14 -12.45 2.17 22.01
N CYS A 15 -11.79 2.71 20.98
CA CYS A 15 -10.76 2.04 20.15
C CYS A 15 -11.17 1.27 18.88
N ALA A 16 -12.29 1.61 18.25
CA ALA A 16 -12.52 1.21 16.85
C ALA A 16 -11.72 2.09 15.88
N ALA A 17 -11.17 1.50 14.81
CA ALA A 17 -10.63 2.27 13.70
C ALA A 17 -11.79 2.91 12.93
N LYS A 18 -11.71 4.21 12.64
CA LYS A 18 -12.73 4.95 11.90
C LYS A 18 -12.38 4.98 10.42
N GLN A 19 -13.28 4.56 9.54
CA GLN A 19 -13.10 4.72 8.10
C GLN A 19 -13.17 6.21 7.73
N ILE A 20 -12.24 6.65 6.90
CA ILE A 20 -12.22 7.99 6.31
C ILE A 20 -12.64 7.81 4.84
N PRO A 21 -13.80 8.34 4.42
CA PRO A 21 -14.16 8.33 3.01
C PRO A 21 -13.16 9.18 2.24
N TYR A 22 -12.59 8.60 1.19
CA TYR A 22 -11.67 9.29 0.30
C TYR A 22 -11.83 8.74 -1.11
N SER A 23 -11.95 9.66 -2.07
CA SER A 23 -11.99 9.34 -3.49
C SER A 23 -10.67 9.77 -4.12
N PRO A 24 -10.03 8.90 -4.93
CA PRO A 24 -8.73 9.21 -5.49
C PRO A 24 -8.79 10.40 -6.45
N THR A 25 -7.70 11.16 -6.48
CA THR A 25 -7.47 12.26 -7.43
C THR A 25 -6.47 11.84 -8.50
N ASP A 26 -6.55 12.46 -9.68
CA ASP A 26 -5.62 12.20 -10.78
C ASP A 26 -4.18 12.54 -10.39
N MET A 27 -3.25 11.64 -10.71
CA MET A 27 -1.82 11.81 -10.55
C MET A 27 -1.17 12.33 -11.82
N VAL A 28 -0.07 13.07 -11.66
CA VAL A 28 0.62 13.75 -12.77
C VAL A 28 1.31 12.76 -13.70
N ASN A 29 2.08 11.81 -13.16
CA ASN A 29 2.80 10.79 -13.94
C ASN A 29 3.21 9.57 -13.11
N THR A 30 3.65 8.52 -13.80
CA THR A 30 4.11 7.25 -13.21
C THR A 30 5.27 7.42 -12.25
N ASP A 31 6.26 8.25 -12.55
CA ASP A 31 7.47 8.40 -11.71
C ASP A 31 7.12 8.99 -10.34
N VAL A 32 6.24 9.99 -10.31
CA VAL A 32 5.71 10.56 -9.06
C VAL A 32 4.93 9.50 -8.28
N ALA A 33 4.09 8.72 -8.95
CA ALA A 33 3.32 7.66 -8.30
C ALA A 33 4.25 6.59 -7.66
N VAL A 34 5.29 6.17 -8.39
CA VAL A 34 6.30 5.22 -7.90
C VAL A 34 7.03 5.77 -6.67
N ASN A 35 7.48 7.02 -6.72
CA ASN A 35 8.19 7.67 -5.61
C ASN A 35 7.33 7.78 -4.35
N VAL A 36 6.05 8.14 -4.49
CA VAL A 36 5.10 8.20 -3.37
C VAL A 36 4.86 6.81 -2.78
N ILE A 37 4.66 5.80 -3.63
CA ILE A 37 4.50 4.40 -3.20
C ILE A 37 5.72 3.95 -2.39
N GLU A 38 6.92 4.19 -2.91
CA GLU A 38 8.16 3.87 -2.22
C GLU A 38 8.26 4.56 -0.87
N GLN A 39 8.11 5.89 -0.87
CA GLN A 39 8.26 6.69 0.34
C GLN A 39 7.31 6.20 1.44
N VAL A 40 6.04 6.01 1.13
CA VAL A 40 5.05 5.58 2.13
C VAL A 40 5.31 4.16 2.62
N ILE A 41 5.76 3.24 1.76
CA ILE A 41 6.06 1.86 2.18
C ILE A 41 7.32 1.78 3.03
N MET A 42 8.35 2.55 2.69
CA MET A 42 9.65 2.51 3.36
C MET A 42 9.73 3.37 4.62
N GLU A 43 8.86 4.37 4.78
CA GLU A 43 8.80 5.20 6.00
C GLU A 43 7.90 4.62 7.10
N GLN A 44 7.21 3.49 6.84
CA GLN A 44 6.38 2.81 7.85
C GLN A 44 7.16 2.45 9.13
N PRO A 45 6.47 2.19 10.26
CA PRO A 45 7.09 1.61 11.45
C PRO A 45 7.88 0.35 11.13
N ILE A 46 9.01 0.14 11.80
CA ILE A 46 9.93 -0.99 11.55
C ILE A 46 9.19 -2.34 11.51
N LYS A 47 8.17 -2.53 12.35
CA LYS A 47 7.33 -3.74 12.38
C LYS A 47 6.61 -4.05 11.06
N PHE A 48 6.25 -3.03 10.29
CA PHE A 48 5.44 -3.15 9.06
C PHE A 48 6.21 -2.79 7.79
N ARG A 49 7.38 -2.18 7.96
CA ARG A 49 8.29 -1.82 6.87
C ARG A 49 8.87 -3.11 6.28
N PRO A 50 8.72 -3.35 4.96
CA PRO A 50 9.40 -4.45 4.31
C PRO A 50 10.91 -4.19 4.30
N GLU A 51 11.68 -5.24 4.15
CA GLU A 51 13.14 -5.08 4.04
C GLU A 51 13.53 -4.66 2.63
N GLY A 52 12.75 -5.09 1.65
CA GLY A 52 12.87 -4.60 0.30
C GLY A 52 11.57 -4.39 -0.44
N LEU A 53 11.66 -3.52 -1.44
CA LEU A 53 10.55 -3.05 -2.25
C LEU A 53 10.98 -2.97 -3.71
N ILE A 54 10.12 -3.46 -4.59
CA ILE A 54 10.14 -3.19 -6.01
C ILE A 54 8.76 -2.69 -6.44
N VAL A 55 8.73 -1.60 -7.20
CA VAL A 55 7.51 -1.10 -7.84
C VAL A 55 7.72 -1.20 -9.35
N THR A 56 6.84 -1.95 -10.02
CA THR A 56 6.85 -2.12 -11.47
C THR A 56 5.63 -1.44 -12.08
N SER A 57 5.46 -1.51 -13.41
CA SER A 57 4.22 -1.07 -14.05
C SER A 57 3.01 -1.96 -13.73
N SER A 58 3.21 -3.19 -13.26
CA SER A 58 2.11 -4.17 -13.07
C SER A 58 1.86 -4.58 -11.63
N TYR A 59 2.86 -4.46 -10.75
CA TYR A 59 2.76 -4.91 -9.36
C TYR A 59 3.73 -4.21 -8.41
N ILE A 60 3.41 -4.30 -7.12
CA ILE A 60 4.31 -4.02 -5.99
C ILE A 60 4.84 -5.34 -5.44
N GLY A 61 6.15 -5.51 -5.41
CA GLY A 61 6.82 -6.66 -4.80
C GLY A 61 7.47 -6.27 -3.48
N LEU A 62 7.23 -7.06 -2.43
CA LEU A 62 7.81 -6.86 -1.11
C LEU A 62 8.69 -8.06 -0.73
N SER A 63 9.81 -7.78 -0.06
CA SER A 63 10.59 -8.76 0.70
C SER A 63 10.25 -8.64 2.18
N GLU A 64 9.53 -9.62 2.70
CA GLU A 64 9.01 -9.63 4.07
C GLU A 64 9.59 -10.81 4.87
N GLY A 65 10.14 -10.55 6.07
CA GLY A 65 10.55 -11.63 6.99
C GLY A 65 11.88 -12.32 6.65
N GLN A 66 12.70 -11.77 5.76
CA GLN A 66 14.11 -12.17 5.60
C GLN A 66 15.00 -11.25 6.46
N LYS A 67 16.33 -11.19 6.23
CA LYS A 67 17.23 -10.18 6.84
C LYS A 67 18.04 -9.46 5.75
N ALA A 68 17.37 -8.93 4.72
CA ALA A 68 18.00 -8.30 3.57
C ALA A 68 17.35 -6.94 3.24
N LYS A 69 18.03 -5.84 3.61
CA LYS A 69 17.62 -4.48 3.25
C LYS A 69 17.92 -4.21 1.77
N VAL A 70 16.92 -4.04 0.91
CA VAL A 70 17.15 -3.78 -0.52
C VAL A 70 16.06 -2.92 -1.17
N VAL A 71 16.41 -1.79 -1.79
CA VAL A 71 15.45 -0.87 -2.45
C VAL A 71 15.80 -0.78 -3.93
N ALA A 72 14.85 -1.06 -4.83
CA ALA A 72 15.03 -0.90 -6.27
C ALA A 72 13.89 -0.08 -6.89
N VAL A 73 14.26 1.00 -7.58
CA VAL A 73 13.36 1.90 -8.30
C VAL A 73 13.57 1.71 -9.79
N GLY A 74 12.71 0.93 -10.45
CA GLY A 74 12.89 0.60 -11.86
C GLY A 74 12.47 1.74 -12.80
N ASN A 75 13.37 2.18 -13.68
CA ASN A 75 13.03 3.01 -14.84
C ASN A 75 12.53 2.13 -16.00
N TYR A 76 11.35 2.45 -16.52
CA TYR A 76 10.66 1.73 -17.60
C TYR A 76 11.50 1.77 -18.89
N ASN A 77 11.92 0.59 -19.38
CA ASN A 77 12.52 0.42 -20.71
C ASN A 77 11.63 -0.54 -21.51
N GLU A 78 11.14 -0.09 -22.67
CA GLU A 78 10.15 -0.80 -23.50
C GLU A 78 10.61 -2.15 -24.09
N VAL A 79 11.88 -2.51 -23.93
CA VAL A 79 12.50 -3.65 -24.64
C VAL A 79 12.53 -4.93 -23.81
N SER A 80 12.28 -4.85 -22.49
CA SER A 80 12.27 -6.03 -21.62
C SER A 80 11.34 -5.78 -20.44
N ASN A 81 10.37 -6.68 -20.22
CA ASN A 81 9.46 -6.68 -19.07
C ASN A 81 10.19 -6.89 -17.71
N LEU A 82 11.51 -6.72 -17.65
CA LEU A 82 12.35 -6.84 -16.48
C LEU A 82 13.01 -5.49 -16.15
N LEU A 83 12.30 -4.75 -15.32
CA LEU A 83 12.78 -3.61 -14.56
C LEU A 83 13.71 -4.09 -13.43
N ILE A 84 15.03 -4.01 -13.63
CA ILE A 84 16.02 -4.24 -12.56
C ILE A 84 16.80 -2.94 -12.39
N SER A 85 16.43 -2.16 -11.37
CA SER A 85 17.26 -1.03 -10.91
C SER A 85 18.13 -1.49 -9.75
N SER A 86 19.39 -1.08 -9.81
CA SER A 86 20.46 -1.65 -8.99
C SER A 86 20.38 -1.25 -7.52
N SER A 87 20.02 -2.21 -6.68
CA SER A 87 20.82 -2.61 -5.53
C SER A 87 20.50 -4.08 -5.31
N ASN A 88 21.48 -4.99 -5.38
CA ASN A 88 21.45 -6.45 -5.12
C ASN A 88 20.10 -7.18 -4.80
N ILE A 89 18.98 -6.91 -5.48
CA ILE A 89 17.73 -7.65 -5.32
C ILE A 89 17.89 -8.89 -6.18
N LYS A 90 18.05 -10.05 -5.55
CA LYS A 90 17.70 -11.27 -6.27
C LYS A 90 16.17 -11.32 -6.28
N LEU A 91 15.57 -11.55 -7.44
CA LEU A 91 14.11 -11.69 -7.55
C LEU A 91 13.56 -12.80 -6.61
N SER A 92 14.43 -13.73 -6.18
CA SER A 92 14.16 -14.73 -5.14
C SER A 92 13.80 -14.15 -3.77
N ASP A 93 14.21 -12.92 -3.49
CA ASP A 93 14.04 -12.30 -2.17
C ASP A 93 12.65 -11.65 -2.06
N ILE A 94 11.97 -11.40 -3.19
CA ILE A 94 10.58 -10.94 -3.24
C ILE A 94 9.65 -12.13 -3.01
N ASN A 95 9.00 -12.18 -1.85
CA ASN A 95 8.10 -13.26 -1.46
C ASN A 95 6.61 -12.88 -1.45
N SER A 96 6.30 -11.58 -1.56
CA SER A 96 4.93 -11.07 -1.67
C SER A 96 4.81 -10.19 -2.91
N ARG A 97 3.80 -10.42 -3.76
CA ARG A 97 3.48 -9.57 -4.92
C ARG A 97 2.02 -9.15 -4.91
N TYR A 98 1.77 -7.86 -5.09
CA TYR A 98 0.45 -7.26 -5.14
C TYR A 98 0.27 -6.61 -6.51
N TYR A 99 -0.44 -7.31 -7.41
CA TYR A 99 -0.69 -6.87 -8.79
C TYR A 99 -1.77 -5.79 -8.82
N PHE A 100 -1.52 -4.68 -9.53
CA PHE A 100 -2.44 -3.54 -9.53
C PHE A 100 -3.80 -3.88 -10.14
N ASN A 101 -3.83 -4.74 -11.16
CA ASN A 101 -5.06 -5.22 -11.80
C ASN A 101 -5.90 -6.15 -10.90
N SER A 102 -5.33 -6.66 -9.80
CA SER A 102 -6.00 -7.51 -8.82
C SER A 102 -6.45 -6.72 -7.58
N ILE A 103 -6.19 -5.40 -7.54
CA ILE A 103 -6.62 -4.52 -6.46
C ILE A 103 -8.05 -4.07 -6.73
N LEU A 104 -8.99 -4.55 -5.90
CA LEU A 104 -10.38 -4.11 -5.96
C LEU A 104 -10.51 -2.68 -5.45
N ALA A 105 -10.05 -2.43 -4.22
CA ALA A 105 -10.21 -1.14 -3.55
C ALA A 105 -9.07 -0.85 -2.56
N LEU A 106 -8.86 0.44 -2.31
CA LEU A 106 -8.10 0.93 -1.17
C LEU A 106 -9.02 1.66 -0.21
N GLU A 107 -9.00 1.27 1.06
CA GLU A 107 -9.82 1.90 2.10
C GLU A 107 -8.92 2.60 3.12
N LEU A 108 -9.24 3.86 3.42
CA LEU A 108 -8.52 4.65 4.41
C LEU A 108 -9.18 4.58 5.78
N TYR A 109 -8.40 4.31 6.81
CA TYR A 109 -8.84 4.32 8.19
C TYR A 109 -7.94 5.22 9.04
N SER A 110 -8.51 5.83 10.08
CA SER A 110 -7.76 6.46 11.16
C SER A 110 -7.95 5.66 12.45
N LYS A 111 -6.84 5.45 13.15
CA LYS A 111 -6.82 4.83 14.48
C LYS A 111 -5.71 5.48 15.30
N ARG A 112 -6.09 6.25 16.33
CA ARG A 112 -5.15 7.08 17.11
C ARG A 112 -4.38 8.00 16.14
N ASP A 113 -3.05 8.05 16.23
CA ASP A 113 -2.20 8.91 15.40
C ASP A 113 -1.78 8.26 14.07
N TRP A 114 -2.45 7.18 13.68
CA TRP A 114 -2.12 6.42 12.47
C TRP A 114 -3.24 6.49 11.45
N PHE A 115 -2.83 6.73 10.20
CA PHE A 115 -3.62 6.46 9.01
C PHE A 115 -3.21 5.10 8.46
N ILE A 116 -4.21 4.26 8.22
CA ILE A 116 -4.06 2.88 7.79
C ILE A 116 -4.75 2.74 6.44
N ILE A 117 -3.97 2.44 5.41
CA ILE A 117 -4.47 2.14 4.08
C ILE A 117 -4.63 0.63 3.98
N GLN A 118 -5.85 0.14 3.73
CA GLN A 118 -6.14 -1.27 3.53
C GLN A 118 -6.29 -1.56 2.05
N LEU A 119 -5.45 -2.45 1.53
CA LEU A 119 -5.52 -2.95 0.15
C LEU A 119 -6.42 -4.19 0.13
N LYS A 120 -7.50 -4.14 -0.65
CA LYS A 120 -8.46 -5.23 -0.80
C LYS A 120 -8.36 -5.87 -2.18
N ASN A 121 -8.39 -7.20 -2.22
CA ASN A 121 -8.47 -7.95 -3.47
C ASN A 121 -9.93 -8.07 -3.94
N ASP A 122 -10.10 -8.71 -5.09
CA ASP A 122 -11.38 -9.09 -5.71
C ASP A 122 -12.30 -9.90 -4.78
N GLU A 123 -11.74 -10.75 -3.92
CA GLU A 123 -12.49 -11.46 -2.85
C GLU A 123 -12.93 -10.55 -1.68
N GLN A 124 -12.74 -9.23 -1.79
CA GLN A 124 -12.99 -8.23 -0.74
C GLN A 124 -12.18 -8.44 0.55
N ARG A 125 -11.13 -9.26 0.52
CA ARG A 125 -10.25 -9.53 1.65
C ARG A 125 -9.14 -8.49 1.72
N VAL A 126 -8.78 -8.09 2.93
CA VAL A 126 -7.65 -7.20 3.19
C VAL A 126 -6.37 -8.02 3.07
N VAL A 127 -5.64 -7.85 1.96
CA VAL A 127 -4.40 -8.60 1.69
C VAL A 127 -3.15 -7.86 2.16
N LYS A 128 -3.21 -6.53 2.29
CA LYS A 128 -2.10 -5.74 2.84
C LYS A 128 -2.60 -4.47 3.55
N ARG A 129 -1.83 -4.03 4.54
CA ARG A 129 -2.02 -2.75 5.23
C ARG A 129 -0.75 -1.92 5.16
N PHE A 130 -0.92 -0.62 4.91
CA PHE A 130 0.16 0.37 4.96
C PHE A 130 -0.14 1.43 6.02
N TYR A 131 0.91 1.95 6.65
CA TYR A 131 0.80 2.81 7.83
C TYR A 131 1.57 4.11 7.66
N THR A 132 0.91 5.24 7.91
CA THR A 132 1.57 6.56 7.94
C THR A 132 0.95 7.43 9.03
N ARG A 133 1.69 8.45 9.48
CA ARG A 133 1.18 9.46 10.41
C ARG A 133 0.59 10.69 9.70
N SER A 134 0.80 10.82 8.39
CA SER A 134 0.29 11.94 7.60
C SER A 134 -0.93 11.52 6.79
N LEU A 135 -2.04 12.23 6.96
CA LEU A 135 -3.25 12.04 6.15
C LEU A 135 -2.95 12.29 4.66
N GLU A 136 -2.21 13.36 4.38
CA GLU A 136 -1.82 13.73 3.02
C GLU A 136 -1.01 12.62 2.35
N LYS A 137 -0.02 12.04 3.04
CA LYS A 137 0.74 10.89 2.51
C LYS A 137 -0.15 9.67 2.27
N ALA A 138 -1.13 9.44 3.13
CA ALA A 138 -2.07 8.33 2.96
C ALA A 138 -2.95 8.52 1.72
N GLN A 139 -3.42 9.75 1.48
CA GLN A 139 -4.21 10.14 0.32
C GLN A 139 -3.38 10.04 -0.97
N GLN A 140 -2.19 10.64 -1.00
CA GLN A 140 -1.26 10.56 -2.14
C GLN A 140 -0.88 9.11 -2.47
N PHE A 141 -0.73 8.24 -1.46
CA PHE A 141 -0.52 6.83 -1.68
C PHE A 141 -1.71 6.16 -2.37
N ILE A 142 -2.94 6.43 -1.93
CA ILE A 142 -4.16 5.91 -2.56
C ILE A 142 -4.28 6.37 -4.01
N ASP A 143 -4.00 7.64 -4.27
CA ASP A 143 -3.99 8.24 -5.60
C ASP A 143 -2.96 7.56 -6.51
N SER A 144 -1.75 7.34 -5.98
CA SER A 144 -0.66 6.69 -6.71
C SER A 144 -0.99 5.25 -7.07
N ILE A 145 -1.55 4.47 -6.13
CA ILE A 145 -1.96 3.09 -6.42
C ILE A 145 -3.10 3.06 -7.44
N ASN A 146 -4.08 3.99 -7.35
CA ASN A 146 -5.16 4.05 -8.34
C ASN A 146 -4.66 4.43 -9.72
N TYR A 147 -3.73 5.38 -9.82
CA TYR A 147 -3.09 5.72 -11.08
C TYR A 147 -2.41 4.50 -11.70
N MET A 148 -1.60 3.77 -10.92
CA MET A 148 -0.92 2.55 -11.39
C MET A 148 -1.93 1.47 -11.82
N LYS A 149 -3.04 1.33 -11.09
CA LYS A 149 -4.14 0.41 -11.44
C LYS A 149 -4.80 0.77 -12.77
N ILE A 150 -5.08 2.05 -13.03
CA ILE A 150 -5.67 2.51 -14.29
C ILE A 150 -4.67 2.32 -15.45
N ALA A 151 -3.38 2.57 -15.21
CA ALA A 151 -2.33 2.40 -16.21
C ALA A 151 -2.01 0.93 -16.54
N THR A 152 -2.33 0.00 -15.65
CA THR A 152 -2.04 -1.44 -15.84
C THR A 152 -3.04 -2.08 -16.81
N LYS A 153 -2.55 -2.78 -17.83
CA LYS A 153 -3.42 -3.56 -18.74
C LYS A 153 -4.22 -4.63 -17.97
N PRO A 154 -5.53 -4.78 -18.24
CA PRO A 154 -6.32 -5.87 -17.70
C PRO A 154 -5.85 -7.22 -18.27
N PHE A 155 -6.13 -8.31 -17.54
CA PHE A 155 -5.83 -9.65 -18.03
C PHE A 155 -6.56 -9.94 -19.35
N GLY A 156 -5.83 -10.43 -20.35
CA GLY A 156 -6.40 -10.93 -21.61
C GLY A 156 -6.69 -9.88 -22.68
N VAL A 157 -6.10 -8.68 -22.59
CA VAL A 157 -6.22 -7.65 -23.64
C VAL A 157 -4.84 -7.40 -24.25
N GLU A 158 -4.62 -7.93 -25.46
CA GLU A 158 -3.44 -7.65 -26.28
C GLU A 158 -3.52 -6.23 -26.86
#